data_AF-A0A091N987-F1
#
_entry.id   AF-A0A091N987-F1
#
_cell.length_a   1.000
_cell.length_b   1.000
_cell.length_c   1.000
_cell.angle_alpha   90.00
_cell.angle_beta   90.00
_cell.angle_gamma   90.00
#
_symmetry.space_group_name_H-M   'P 1'
#
loop_
_entity.id
_entity.type
_entity.pdbx_description
1 polymer ?
#
loop_
_entity_poly.entity_id
_entity_poly.type
_entity_poly.pdbx_seq_one_letter_code
_entity_poly.pdbx_strand_id
1 'polypeptide(L)'
;YLLLDLCLADGLRSLACFPFVMLSVRSGAAWPHGPLSCKVLAFLAVLFCFHAAFLLFCVGVTRYMAIAHHRFYAKRMTGWTCLATLGFMLMLAAVIAATHLVYIKLLFFIHGHRKMKPAQLVPAISQNWTFHGPGATGQAAANWTAGFGRGPTPPTLVGIRQATHSQIKRLLVLEEFKMEKRLCKMFYMITLLFLLLWSPYIVACYLRVFIKASSIPQVYLTTSVWMTFAQAGVNPILCFIFNKELRVCLRAHFPCCQSIQSTQGTILCDLKSFGM
;
A
#
# COMPACT_ATOMS: atom_id res chain seq x y z
N TYR A 1 -4.23 -12.08 -5.03
CA TYR A 1 -4.96 -10.96 -4.41
C TYR A 1 -4.13 -9.68 -4.37
N LEU A 2 -3.12 -9.53 -3.50
CA LEU A 2 -2.37 -8.25 -3.37
C LEU A 2 -1.79 -7.69 -4.69
N LEU A 3 -1.28 -8.56 -5.56
CA LEU A 3 -0.74 -8.13 -6.86
C LEU A 3 -1.83 -7.73 -7.87
N LEU A 4 -2.99 -8.39 -7.81
CA LEU A 4 -4.16 -8.00 -8.61
C LEU A 4 -4.69 -6.65 -8.13
N ASP A 5 -4.77 -6.46 -6.82
CA ASP A 5 -5.17 -5.21 -6.19
C ASP A 5 -4.24 -4.05 -6.57
N LEU A 6 -2.92 -4.28 -6.56
CA LEU A 6 -1.93 -3.31 -7.03
C LEU A 6 -2.14 -2.94 -8.51
N CYS A 7 -2.38 -3.92 -9.39
CA CYS A 7 -2.64 -3.67 -10.81
C CYS A 7 -3.96 -2.92 -11.03
N LEU A 8 -5.02 -3.27 -10.29
CA LEU A 8 -6.32 -2.59 -10.34
C LEU A 8 -6.21 -1.16 -9.84
N ALA A 9 -5.49 -0.92 -8.74
CA ALA A 9 -5.26 0.41 -8.21
C ALA A 9 -4.48 1.31 -9.17
N ASP A 10 -3.40 0.80 -9.78
CA ASP A 10 -2.63 1.55 -10.77
C ASP A 10 -3.40 1.79 -12.08
N GLY A 11 -4.21 0.82 -12.50
CA GLY A 11 -5.12 0.95 -13.64
C GLY A 11 -6.20 2.00 -13.38
N LEU A 12 -6.84 1.95 -12.21
CA LEU A 12 -7.86 2.91 -11.79
C LEU A 12 -7.28 4.33 -11.67
N ARG A 13 -6.10 4.48 -11.08
CA ARG A 13 -5.39 5.77 -11.02
C ARG A 13 -5.12 6.33 -12.41
N SER A 14 -4.65 5.48 -13.33
CA SER A 14 -4.37 5.89 -14.71
C SER A 14 -5.65 6.30 -15.41
N LEU A 15 -6.71 5.50 -15.35
CA LEU A 15 -8.01 5.84 -15.95
C LEU A 15 -8.60 7.13 -15.38
N ALA A 16 -8.50 7.34 -14.07
CA ALA A 16 -9.08 8.50 -13.39
C ALA A 16 -8.28 9.79 -13.62
N CYS A 17 -6.94 9.73 -13.67
CA CYS A 17 -6.10 10.93 -13.67
C CYS A 17 -5.49 11.25 -15.04
N PHE A 18 -5.17 10.23 -15.85
CA PHE A 18 -4.52 10.40 -17.14
C PHE A 18 -5.26 11.32 -18.14
N PRO A 19 -6.59 11.19 -18.36
CA PRO A 19 -7.27 12.04 -19.33
C PRO A 19 -7.21 13.52 -18.95
N PHE A 20 -7.38 13.83 -17.67
CA PHE A 20 -7.32 15.21 -17.18
C PHE A 20 -5.91 15.80 -17.24
N VAL A 21 -4.89 15.01 -16.91
CA VAL A 21 -3.48 15.42 -17.03
C VAL A 21 -3.13 15.67 -18.50
N MET A 22 -3.56 14.79 -19.40
CA MET A 22 -3.31 14.93 -20.84
C MET A 22 -3.96 16.20 -21.42
N LEU A 23 -5.20 16.50 -21.03
CA LEU A 23 -5.88 17.74 -21.44
C LEU A 23 -5.17 18.99 -20.89
N SER A 24 -4.66 18.93 -19.66
CA SER A 24 -3.90 20.04 -19.06
C SER A 24 -2.57 20.29 -19.78
N VAL A 25 -1.85 19.24 -20.17
CA VAL A 25 -0.61 19.35 -20.96
C VAL A 25 -0.89 19.94 -22.33
N ARG A 26 -1.96 19.50 -23.02
CA ARG A 26 -2.36 20.04 -24.33
C ARG A 26 -2.74 21.52 -24.28
N SER A 27 -3.26 21.98 -23.14
CA SER A 27 -3.64 23.38 -22.91
C SER A 27 -2.47 24.26 -22.45
N GLY A 28 -1.22 23.81 -22.62
CA GLY A 28 -0.03 24.59 -22.24
C GLY A 28 0.18 24.69 -20.72
N ALA A 29 -0.15 23.63 -19.98
CA ALA A 29 -0.11 23.59 -18.50
C ALA A 29 -1.09 24.56 -17.80
N ALA A 30 -2.01 25.18 -18.54
CA ALA A 30 -3.17 25.86 -17.97
C ALA A 30 -4.25 24.83 -17.56
N TRP A 31 -4.99 25.10 -16.48
CA TRP A 31 -6.04 24.23 -15.98
C TRP A 31 -7.44 24.71 -16.42
N PRO A 32 -8.10 24.06 -17.41
CA PRO A 32 -9.37 24.54 -17.96
C PRO A 32 -10.61 24.06 -17.18
N HIS A 33 -10.51 23.01 -16.37
CA HIS A 33 -11.67 22.32 -15.76
C HIS A 33 -12.16 22.92 -14.43
N GLY A 34 -11.76 24.16 -14.12
CA GLY A 34 -12.14 24.87 -12.90
C GLY A 34 -11.39 24.45 -11.62
N PRO A 35 -11.46 25.25 -10.55
CA PRO A 35 -10.62 25.10 -9.36
C PRO A 35 -10.97 23.89 -8.49
N LEU A 36 -12.22 23.42 -8.51
CA LEU A 36 -12.65 22.24 -7.75
C LEU A 36 -11.99 20.97 -8.32
N SER A 37 -12.05 20.79 -9.63
CA SER A 37 -11.49 19.62 -10.34
C SER A 37 -9.99 19.51 -10.13
N CYS A 38 -9.26 20.64 -10.11
CA CYS A 38 -7.82 20.66 -9.81
C CYS A 38 -7.53 20.12 -8.40
N LYS A 39 -8.32 20.52 -7.41
CA LYS A 39 -8.15 20.08 -6.00
C LYS A 39 -8.49 18.61 -5.83
N VAL A 40 -9.59 18.16 -6.44
CA VAL A 40 -10.03 16.76 -6.39
C VAL A 40 -8.99 15.85 -7.05
N LEU A 41 -8.47 16.21 -8.21
CA LEU A 41 -7.44 15.39 -8.88
C LEU A 41 -6.12 15.38 -8.14
N ALA A 42 -5.70 16.51 -7.54
CA ALA A 42 -4.53 16.53 -6.67
C ALA A 42 -4.71 15.60 -5.45
N PHE A 43 -5.88 15.63 -4.81
CA PHE A 43 -6.21 14.75 -3.70
C PHE A 43 -6.21 13.27 -4.11
N LEU A 44 -6.88 12.93 -5.21
CA LEU A 44 -6.93 11.56 -5.72
C LEU A 44 -5.53 11.04 -6.07
N ALA A 45 -4.70 11.85 -6.73
CA ALA A 45 -3.32 11.47 -7.07
C ALA A 45 -2.48 11.14 -5.81
N VAL A 46 -2.62 11.94 -4.75
CA VAL A 46 -1.95 11.70 -3.46
C VAL A 46 -2.49 10.44 -2.79
N LEU A 47 -3.82 10.26 -2.76
CA LEU A 47 -4.45 9.08 -2.17
C LEU A 47 -3.98 7.79 -2.85
N PHE A 48 -4.00 7.74 -4.19
CA PHE A 48 -3.53 6.57 -4.94
C PHE A 48 -2.03 6.31 -4.74
N CYS A 49 -1.20 7.35 -4.61
CA CYS A 49 0.22 7.20 -4.27
C CYS A 49 0.42 6.53 -2.92
N PHE A 50 -0.27 7.01 -1.88
CA PHE A 50 -0.18 6.44 -0.54
C PHE A 50 -0.71 5.01 -0.50
N HIS A 51 -1.80 4.74 -1.22
CA HIS A 51 -2.35 3.40 -1.39
C HIS A 51 -1.32 2.46 -2.02
N ALA A 52 -0.70 2.82 -3.15
CA ALA A 52 0.32 2.02 -3.80
C ALA A 52 1.53 1.76 -2.89
N ALA A 53 2.03 2.79 -2.18
CA ALA A 53 3.14 2.64 -1.24
C ALA A 53 2.80 1.68 -0.09
N PHE A 54 1.59 1.76 0.46
CA PHE A 54 1.15 0.86 1.52
C PHE A 54 0.96 -0.58 1.01
N LEU A 55 0.40 -0.78 -0.18
CA LEU A 55 0.32 -2.12 -0.79
C LEU A 55 1.70 -2.74 -0.97
N LEU A 56 2.68 -1.98 -1.44
CA LEU A 56 4.06 -2.47 -1.58
C LEU A 56 4.67 -2.85 -0.23
N PHE A 57 4.41 -2.08 0.83
CA PHE A 57 4.80 -2.43 2.18
C PHE A 57 4.14 -3.73 2.66
N CYS A 58 2.82 -3.85 2.51
CA CYS A 58 2.08 -5.06 2.88
C CYS A 58 2.53 -6.30 2.11
N VAL A 59 2.84 -6.14 0.81
CA VAL A 59 3.44 -7.18 -0.01
C VAL A 59 4.80 -7.58 0.56
N GLY A 60 5.65 -6.62 0.93
CA GLY A 60 6.94 -6.87 1.57
C GLY A 60 6.81 -7.67 2.86
N VAL A 61 5.91 -7.25 3.77
CA VAL A 61 5.62 -7.97 5.03
C VAL A 61 5.09 -9.37 4.75
N THR A 62 4.15 -9.51 3.82
CA THR A 62 3.57 -10.80 3.44
C THR A 62 4.64 -11.77 2.93
N ARG A 63 5.55 -11.30 2.06
CA ARG A 63 6.65 -12.12 1.54
C ARG A 63 7.69 -12.45 2.62
N TYR A 64 8.00 -11.49 3.49
CA TYR A 64 8.87 -11.73 4.63
C TYR A 64 8.31 -12.82 5.55
N MET A 65 7.03 -12.73 5.91
CA MET A 65 6.35 -13.71 6.76
C MET A 65 6.27 -15.09 6.09
N ALA A 66 6.10 -15.15 4.76
CA ALA A 66 6.11 -16.40 4.01
C ALA A 66 7.48 -17.12 4.06
N ILE A 67 8.58 -16.37 4.03
CA ILE A 67 9.95 -16.94 4.05
C ILE A 67 10.44 -17.22 5.48
N ALA A 68 10.32 -16.24 6.38
CA ALA A 68 10.83 -16.35 7.75
C ALA A 68 9.97 -17.26 8.63
N HIS A 69 8.65 -17.29 8.40
CA HIS A 69 7.69 -18.03 9.22
C HIS A 69 6.69 -18.82 8.35
N HIS A 70 7.18 -19.63 7.41
CA HIS A 70 6.38 -20.44 6.48
C HIS A 70 5.24 -21.23 7.17
N ARG A 71 5.53 -21.90 8.30
CA ARG A 71 4.51 -22.66 9.07
C ARG A 71 3.39 -21.80 9.65
N PHE A 72 3.68 -20.56 10.03
CA PHE A 72 2.67 -19.62 10.53
C PHE A 72 1.84 -19.04 9.38
N TYR A 73 2.51 -18.74 8.27
CA TYR A 73 1.88 -18.22 7.06
C TYR A 73 0.81 -19.21 6.52
N ALA A 74 1.16 -20.48 6.34
CA ALA A 74 0.23 -21.49 5.80
C ALA A 74 -1.04 -21.70 6.64
N LYS A 75 -0.98 -21.46 7.96
CA LYS A 75 -2.11 -21.74 8.88
C LYS A 75 -3.01 -20.53 9.14
N ARG A 76 -2.54 -19.30 8.93
CA ARG A 76 -3.20 -18.08 9.47
C ARG A 76 -3.43 -16.94 8.47
N MET A 77 -2.80 -16.96 7.28
CA MET A 77 -2.70 -15.78 6.39
C MET A 77 -3.73 -15.67 5.26
N THR A 78 -4.84 -16.42 5.24
CA THR A 78 -5.69 -16.46 4.03
C THR A 78 -6.82 -15.42 4.00
N GLY A 79 -7.43 -15.06 5.13
CA GLY A 79 -8.59 -14.14 5.15
C GLY A 79 -8.37 -12.83 5.93
N TRP A 80 -7.91 -12.94 7.18
CA TRP A 80 -7.80 -11.79 8.09
C TRP A 80 -6.81 -10.73 7.63
N THR A 81 -5.74 -11.12 6.95
CA THR A 81 -4.74 -10.18 6.43
C THR A 81 -5.34 -9.30 5.34
N CYS A 82 -6.15 -9.87 4.44
CA CYS A 82 -6.82 -9.12 3.38
C CYS A 82 -7.82 -8.11 3.97
N LEU A 83 -8.62 -8.55 4.95
CA LEU A 83 -9.57 -7.69 5.66
C LEU A 83 -8.86 -6.58 6.45
N ALA A 84 -7.74 -6.90 7.12
CA ALA A 84 -6.94 -5.93 7.84
C ALA A 84 -6.27 -4.92 6.89
N THR A 85 -5.75 -5.36 5.74
CA THR A 85 -5.21 -4.46 4.73
C THR A 85 -6.29 -3.54 4.16
N LEU A 86 -7.48 -4.07 3.84
CA LEU A 86 -8.59 -3.27 3.34
C LEU A 86 -9.08 -2.27 4.40
N GLY A 87 -9.19 -2.70 5.67
CA GLY A 87 -9.57 -1.83 6.78
C GLY A 87 -8.57 -0.70 7.02
N PHE A 88 -7.26 -1.00 6.97
CA PHE A 88 -6.23 0.01 7.10
C PHE A 88 -6.24 1.00 5.93
N MET A 89 -6.49 0.52 4.72
CA MET A 89 -6.63 1.36 3.53
C MET A 89 -7.81 2.33 3.62
N LEU A 90 -8.96 1.85 4.09
CA LEU A 90 -10.13 2.70 4.34
C LEU A 90 -9.86 3.73 5.44
N MET A 91 -9.14 3.33 6.49
CA MET A 91 -8.73 4.22 7.57
C MET A 91 -7.79 5.33 7.06
N LEU A 92 -6.79 4.99 6.26
CA LEU A 92 -5.87 5.97 5.67
C LEU A 92 -6.62 6.96 4.74
N ALA A 93 -7.54 6.45 3.91
CA ALA A 93 -8.37 7.30 3.07
C ALA A 93 -9.23 8.28 3.90
N ALA A 94 -9.83 7.79 4.98
CA ALA A 94 -10.61 8.61 5.91
C ALA A 94 -9.75 9.69 6.60
N VAL A 95 -8.53 9.34 7.01
CA VAL A 95 -7.59 10.29 7.64
C VAL A 95 -7.21 11.40 6.66
N ILE A 96 -6.80 11.07 5.43
CA ILE A 96 -6.41 12.07 4.43
C ILE A 96 -7.62 12.97 4.06
N ALA A 97 -8.81 12.37 3.90
CA ALA A 97 -10.04 13.12 3.65
C ALA A 97 -10.38 14.07 4.81
N ALA A 98 -10.27 13.61 6.06
CA ALA A 98 -10.46 14.42 7.26
C ALA A 98 -9.43 15.56 7.32
N THR A 99 -8.16 15.31 7.03
CA THR A 99 -7.12 16.35 6.96
C THR A 99 -7.49 17.43 5.95
N HIS A 100 -7.99 17.06 4.78
CA HIS A 100 -8.41 18.03 3.75
C HIS A 100 -9.65 18.81 4.16
N LEU A 101 -10.63 18.16 4.81
CA LEU A 101 -11.81 18.84 5.37
C LEU A 101 -11.40 19.85 6.46
N VAL A 102 -10.46 19.48 7.33
CA VAL A 102 -9.89 20.37 8.35
C VAL A 102 -9.18 21.56 7.70
N TYR A 103 -8.34 21.34 6.70
CA TYR A 103 -7.69 22.45 5.97
C TYR A 103 -8.69 23.35 5.27
N ILE A 104 -9.74 22.81 4.64
CA ILE A 104 -10.80 23.60 4.02
C ILE A 104 -11.53 24.44 5.08
N LYS A 105 -11.90 23.83 6.22
CA LYS A 105 -12.54 24.53 7.34
C LYS A 105 -11.63 25.60 7.94
N LEU A 106 -10.33 25.32 8.08
CA LEU A 106 -9.33 26.28 8.54
C LEU A 106 -9.22 27.46 7.57
N LEU A 107 -9.22 27.21 6.25
CA LEU A 107 -9.19 28.26 5.24
C LEU A 107 -10.46 29.11 5.26
N PHE A 108 -11.64 28.50 5.39
CA PHE A 108 -12.90 29.23 5.58
C PHE A 108 -12.90 30.04 6.87
N PHE A 109 -12.38 29.48 7.96
CA PHE A 109 -12.21 30.16 9.24
C PHE A 109 -11.28 31.37 9.11
N ILE A 110 -10.12 31.22 8.46
CA ILE A 110 -9.19 32.32 8.16
C ILE A 110 -9.85 33.39 7.28
N HIS A 111 -10.64 32.99 6.28
CA HIS A 111 -11.35 33.93 5.41
C HIS A 111 -12.46 34.69 6.15
N GLY A 112 -13.15 34.02 7.08
CA GLY A 112 -14.15 34.65 7.96
C GLY A 112 -13.52 35.56 9.01
N HIS A 113 -12.39 35.14 9.61
CA HIS A 113 -11.65 35.94 10.60
C HIS A 113 -10.97 37.17 10.01
N ARG A 114 -10.68 37.20 8.70
CA ARG A 114 -10.21 38.42 8.02
C ARG A 114 -11.23 39.57 8.03
N LYS A 115 -12.48 39.32 8.45
CA LYS A 115 -13.52 40.36 8.62
C LYS A 115 -13.74 40.81 10.08
N MET A 116 -12.79 40.65 11.01
CA MET A 116 -13.01 41.06 12.40
C MET A 116 -12.51 42.48 12.72
N LYS A 117 -13.41 43.24 13.37
CA LYS A 117 -13.24 44.55 14.02
C LYS A 117 -12.25 44.44 15.21
N PRO A 118 -11.60 45.53 15.65
CA PRO A 118 -10.53 45.50 16.65
C PRO A 118 -10.98 44.88 17.98
N ALA A 119 -10.13 44.00 18.52
CA ALA A 119 -10.37 43.26 19.76
C ALA A 119 -10.16 44.16 20.99
N GLN A 120 -11.12 44.15 21.92
CA GLN A 120 -11.00 44.83 23.20
C GLN A 120 -10.24 43.94 24.18
N LEU A 121 -9.13 44.45 24.72
CA LEU A 121 -8.24 43.74 25.63
C LEU A 121 -8.86 43.68 27.04
N VAL A 122 -9.21 42.48 27.51
CA VAL A 122 -9.57 42.23 28.91
C VAL A 122 -8.47 41.38 29.54
N PRO A 123 -7.79 41.84 30.61
CA PRO A 123 -6.71 41.08 31.24
C PRO A 123 -7.25 39.88 32.00
N ALA A 124 -6.59 38.73 31.84
CA ALA A 124 -6.90 37.52 32.59
C ALA A 124 -6.23 37.55 33.98
N ILE A 125 -7.04 37.43 35.04
CA ILE A 125 -6.57 37.29 36.43
C ILE A 125 -6.83 35.84 36.85
N SER A 126 -5.78 35.08 37.18
CA SER A 126 -5.88 33.74 37.77
C SER A 126 -5.95 33.87 39.29
N GLN A 127 -7.01 33.38 39.93
CA GLN A 127 -7.16 33.50 41.38
C GLN A 127 -6.66 32.28 42.18
N ASN A 128 -6.47 31.10 41.58
CA ASN A 128 -6.15 29.89 42.36
C ASN A 128 -5.02 29.08 41.73
N TRP A 129 -3.78 29.27 42.20
CA TRP A 129 -2.72 28.28 42.03
C TRP A 129 -2.74 27.37 43.26
N THR A 130 -3.37 26.20 43.13
CA THR A 130 -3.20 25.12 44.11
C THR A 130 -2.72 23.89 43.37
N PHE A 131 -1.39 23.80 43.37
CA PHE A 131 -0.62 22.62 43.06
C PHE A 131 -1.01 21.52 44.05
N HIS A 132 -1.68 20.47 43.56
CA HIS A 132 -1.77 19.07 44.05
C HIS A 132 -3.16 18.47 43.72
N GLY A 133 -3.18 17.43 42.86
CA GLY A 133 -4.36 16.63 42.53
C GLY A 133 -3.99 15.14 42.38
N PRO A 134 -4.90 14.21 42.70
CA PRO A 134 -4.56 12.89 43.24
C PRO A 134 -4.10 11.91 42.16
N GLY A 135 -2.79 11.81 42.00
CA GLY A 135 -2.11 10.80 41.18
C GLY A 135 -0.60 10.71 41.43
N ALA A 136 -0.10 11.42 42.45
CA ALA A 136 1.32 11.52 42.80
C ALA A 136 1.81 10.41 43.75
N THR A 137 1.06 9.32 43.89
CA THR A 137 1.45 8.18 44.73
C THR A 137 1.53 6.92 43.88
N GLY A 138 2.73 6.33 43.85
CA GLY A 138 3.11 5.21 43.01
C GLY A 138 2.41 3.89 43.34
N GLN A 139 1.13 3.77 42.98
CA GLN A 139 0.38 2.51 43.06
C GLN A 139 0.72 1.51 41.95
N ALA A 140 1.42 1.92 40.88
CA ALA A 140 1.84 1.01 39.81
C ALA A 140 3.01 0.09 40.24
N ALA A 141 3.80 0.47 41.25
CA ALA A 141 4.92 -0.32 41.75
C ALA A 141 4.48 -1.50 42.65
N ALA A 142 3.32 -1.39 43.30
CA ALA A 142 2.80 -2.43 44.20
C ALA A 142 2.26 -3.68 43.44
N ASN A 143 1.84 -3.52 42.17
CA ASN A 143 1.34 -4.62 41.35
C ASN A 143 2.44 -5.49 40.72
N TRP A 144 3.72 -5.08 40.80
CA TRP A 144 4.83 -5.86 40.24
C TRP A 144 5.47 -6.80 41.28
N THR A 145 5.27 -6.54 42.57
CA THR A 145 5.85 -7.32 43.68
C THR A 145 4.93 -8.41 44.24
N ALA A 146 3.65 -8.45 43.83
CA ALA A 146 2.69 -9.44 44.29
C ALA A 146 2.43 -10.53 43.23
N GLY A 147 3.35 -11.50 43.15
CA GLY A 147 2.98 -12.89 42.87
C GLY A 147 3.14 -13.43 41.45
N PHE A 148 4.39 -13.72 41.05
CA PHE A 148 4.66 -14.88 40.18
C PHE A 148 4.59 -16.15 41.02
N GLY A 149 3.36 -16.62 41.26
CA GLY A 149 3.05 -17.87 41.95
C GLY A 149 2.92 -19.03 40.97
N ARG A 150 3.60 -20.13 41.30
CA ARG A 150 3.74 -21.36 40.53
C ARG A 150 2.46 -22.17 40.38
N GLY A 151 2.41 -22.94 39.29
CA GLY A 151 1.83 -24.29 39.21
C GLY A 151 0.83 -24.48 38.06
N PRO A 152 0.48 -25.72 37.67
CA PRO A 152 1.25 -26.96 37.60
C PRO A 152 1.41 -27.45 36.14
N THR A 153 2.37 -28.33 35.88
CA THR A 153 2.52 -29.05 34.61
C THR A 153 1.44 -30.13 34.44
N PRO A 154 0.86 -30.33 33.25
CA PRO A 154 0.24 -31.59 32.84
C PRO A 154 1.06 -32.33 31.78
N PRO A 155 0.77 -33.63 31.55
CA PRO A 155 1.78 -34.64 31.24
C PRO A 155 2.06 -34.82 29.75
N THR A 156 3.21 -35.45 29.48
CA THR A 156 3.59 -36.08 28.22
C THR A 156 2.61 -37.19 27.81
N LEU A 157 2.16 -37.22 26.56
CA LEU A 157 1.79 -38.46 25.88
C LEU A 157 2.02 -38.41 24.36
N VAL A 158 3.10 -39.10 24.01
CA VAL A 158 3.46 -39.87 22.81
C VAL A 158 2.54 -39.84 21.59
N GLY A 159 3.17 -39.64 20.44
CA GLY A 159 2.87 -40.41 19.22
C GLY A 159 2.66 -39.54 17.99
N ILE A 160 3.60 -39.59 17.05
CA ILE A 160 3.37 -39.81 15.60
C ILE A 160 4.74 -40.01 14.95
N ARG A 161 5.01 -41.24 14.53
CA ARG A 161 6.09 -41.57 13.59
C ARG A 161 5.56 -41.22 12.19
N GLN A 162 5.97 -40.08 11.62
CA GLN A 162 5.75 -39.75 10.21
C GLN A 162 7.08 -39.75 9.46
N ALA A 163 7.62 -40.94 9.18
CA ALA A 163 8.93 -41.06 8.51
C ALA A 163 8.85 -41.27 7.00
N THR A 164 7.70 -41.59 6.42
CA THR A 164 7.56 -41.88 4.97
C THR A 164 6.94 -40.73 4.15
N HIS A 165 6.20 -39.80 4.78
CA HIS A 165 5.68 -38.58 4.11
C HIS A 165 6.72 -37.44 4.03
N SER A 166 7.86 -37.56 4.72
CA SER A 166 8.85 -36.50 4.89
C SER A 166 9.61 -36.15 3.61
N GLN A 167 9.87 -37.12 2.74
CA GLN A 167 10.63 -36.93 1.50
C GLN A 167 9.79 -36.24 0.41
N ILE A 168 8.53 -36.67 0.22
CA ILE A 168 7.59 -35.99 -0.69
C ILE A 168 7.28 -34.57 -0.18
N LYS A 169 7.09 -34.39 1.14
CA LYS A 169 6.97 -33.05 1.76
C LYS A 169 8.22 -32.20 1.53
N ARG A 170 9.43 -32.75 1.68
CA ARG A 170 10.67 -31.98 1.46
C ARG A 170 10.82 -31.53 0.01
N LEU A 171 10.44 -32.37 -0.95
CA LEU A 171 10.52 -32.05 -2.37
C LEU A 171 9.47 -30.99 -2.76
N LEU A 172 8.24 -31.11 -2.26
CA LEU A 172 7.20 -30.10 -2.41
C LEU A 172 7.58 -28.77 -1.72
N VAL A 173 8.15 -28.83 -0.51
CA VAL A 173 8.63 -27.65 0.24
C VAL A 173 9.80 -26.97 -0.48
N LEU A 174 10.69 -27.73 -1.12
CA LEU A 174 11.80 -27.18 -1.90
C LEU A 174 11.29 -26.47 -3.17
N GLU A 175 10.33 -27.08 -3.88
CA GLU A 175 9.68 -26.46 -5.05
C GLU A 175 8.84 -25.23 -4.65
N GLU A 176 8.13 -25.29 -3.52
CA GLU A 176 7.40 -24.16 -2.93
C GLU A 176 8.35 -23.03 -2.54
N PHE A 177 9.49 -23.34 -1.91
CA PHE A 177 10.53 -22.37 -1.56
C PHE A 177 11.16 -21.72 -2.80
N LYS A 178 11.40 -22.50 -3.86
CA LYS A 178 11.92 -22.01 -5.13
C LYS A 178 10.90 -21.11 -5.84
N MET A 179 9.61 -21.44 -5.77
CA MET A 179 8.52 -20.60 -6.25
C MET A 179 8.45 -19.30 -5.45
N GLU A 180 8.46 -19.37 -4.11
CA GLU A 180 8.43 -18.19 -3.22
C GLU A 180 9.63 -17.28 -3.44
N LYS A 181 10.83 -17.83 -3.70
CA LYS A 181 12.02 -17.04 -4.07
C LYS A 181 11.82 -16.31 -5.41
N ARG A 182 11.21 -16.97 -6.40
CA ARG A 182 10.88 -16.34 -7.69
C ARG A 182 9.86 -15.22 -7.50
N LEU A 183 8.83 -15.44 -6.68
CA LEU A 183 7.83 -14.44 -6.34
C LEU A 183 8.45 -13.25 -5.60
N CYS A 184 9.31 -13.50 -4.61
CA CYS A 184 10.02 -12.46 -3.89
C CYS A 184 10.89 -11.61 -4.83
N LYS A 185 11.65 -12.25 -5.75
CA LYS A 185 12.41 -11.53 -6.78
C LYS A 185 11.51 -10.65 -7.64
N MET A 186 10.35 -11.15 -8.05
CA MET A 186 9.38 -10.37 -8.83
C MET A 186 8.88 -9.15 -8.03
N PHE A 187 8.42 -9.34 -6.79
CA PHE A 187 7.95 -8.24 -5.94
C PHE A 187 9.04 -7.23 -5.61
N TYR A 188 10.27 -7.69 -5.37
CA TYR A 188 11.41 -6.81 -5.20
C TYR A 188 11.65 -5.93 -6.44
N MET A 189 11.58 -6.50 -7.64
CA MET A 189 11.70 -5.74 -8.89
C MET A 189 10.54 -4.76 -9.07
N ILE A 190 9.30 -5.13 -8.70
CA ILE A 190 8.14 -4.23 -8.71
C ILE A 190 8.39 -3.02 -7.79
N THR A 191 8.80 -3.26 -6.55
CA THR A 191 9.09 -2.19 -5.59
C THR A 191 10.25 -1.30 -6.03
N LEU A 192 11.31 -1.90 -6.60
CA LEU A 192 12.45 -1.15 -7.11
C LEU A 192 12.05 -0.22 -8.27
N LEU A 193 11.31 -0.74 -9.25
CA LEU A 193 10.86 0.07 -10.38
C LEU A 193 9.84 1.14 -9.95
N PHE A 194 9.00 0.85 -8.96
CA PHE A 194 8.14 1.86 -8.34
C PHE A 194 8.97 3.03 -7.78
N LEU A 195 9.99 2.76 -6.97
CA LEU A 195 10.84 3.82 -6.43
C LEU A 195 11.57 4.60 -7.53
N LEU A 196 12.07 3.91 -8.56
CA LEU A 196 12.78 4.56 -9.67
C LEU A 196 11.86 5.46 -10.52
N LEU A 197 10.64 5.00 -10.84
CA LEU A 197 9.69 5.77 -11.64
C LEU A 197 9.05 6.92 -10.85
N TRP A 198 8.93 6.79 -9.52
CA TRP A 198 8.40 7.84 -8.66
C TRP A 198 9.45 8.83 -8.16
N SER A 199 10.72 8.44 -8.09
CA SER A 199 11.84 9.30 -7.68
C SER A 199 11.87 10.68 -8.37
N PRO A 200 11.79 10.81 -9.71
CA PRO A 200 11.83 12.12 -10.36
C PRO A 200 10.64 13.01 -9.97
N TYR A 201 9.47 12.42 -9.71
CA TYR A 201 8.31 13.17 -9.23
C TYR A 201 8.48 13.64 -7.78
N ILE A 202 9.03 12.79 -6.91
CA ILE A 202 9.34 13.16 -5.51
C ILE A 202 10.36 14.30 -5.48
N VAL A 203 11.43 14.20 -6.27
CA VAL A 203 12.44 15.27 -6.41
C VAL A 203 11.80 16.55 -6.92
N ALA A 204 10.95 16.48 -7.95
CA ALA A 204 10.22 17.64 -8.45
C ALA A 204 9.33 18.30 -7.37
N CYS A 205 8.65 17.52 -6.54
CA CYS A 205 7.85 18.00 -5.43
C CYS A 205 8.71 18.73 -4.38
N TYR A 206 9.85 18.16 -3.98
CA TYR A 206 10.76 18.82 -3.04
C TYR A 206 11.36 20.09 -3.63
N LEU A 207 11.81 20.07 -4.88
CA LEU A 207 12.35 21.24 -5.56
C LEU A 207 11.35 22.40 -5.62
N ARG A 208 10.05 22.12 -5.80
CA ARG A 208 8.99 23.15 -5.78
C ARG A 208 8.77 23.79 -4.41
N VAL A 209 9.11 23.11 -3.32
CA VAL A 209 9.00 23.66 -1.96
C VAL A 209 10.17 24.58 -1.64
N PHE A 210 11.39 24.21 -2.07
CA PHE A 210 12.62 24.94 -1.74
C PHE A 210 12.98 26.05 -2.73
N ILE A 211 12.62 25.90 -4.02
CA ILE A 211 12.99 26.84 -5.08
C ILE A 211 11.72 27.49 -5.64
N LYS A 212 11.75 28.82 -5.82
CA LYS A 212 10.65 29.59 -6.43
C LYS A 212 10.27 28.96 -7.79
N ALA A 213 8.98 28.69 -7.99
CA ALA A 213 8.42 27.93 -9.11
C ALA A 213 8.87 28.38 -10.52
N SER A 214 9.36 29.62 -10.65
CA SER A 214 9.83 30.24 -11.89
C SER A 214 11.10 29.62 -12.48
N SER A 215 11.88 28.86 -11.71
CA SER A 215 13.18 28.33 -12.16
C SER A 215 13.12 26.87 -12.66
N ILE A 216 11.97 26.20 -12.53
CA ILE A 216 11.83 24.78 -12.88
C ILE A 216 11.26 24.67 -14.31
N PRO A 217 11.99 24.07 -15.26
CA PRO A 217 11.50 23.91 -16.63
C PRO A 217 10.24 23.02 -16.66
N GLN A 218 9.22 23.46 -17.38
CA GLN A 218 7.93 22.74 -17.50
C GLN A 218 8.10 21.33 -18.07
N VAL A 219 9.09 21.12 -18.94
CA VAL A 219 9.44 19.81 -19.50
C VAL A 219 9.82 18.80 -18.41
N TYR A 220 10.58 19.22 -17.40
CA TYR A 220 10.95 18.32 -16.29
C TYR A 220 9.72 17.89 -15.48
N LEU A 221 8.77 18.79 -15.28
CA LEU A 221 7.55 18.54 -14.53
C LEU A 221 6.61 17.60 -15.29
N THR A 222 6.43 17.81 -16.60
CA THR A 222 5.62 16.89 -17.40
C THR A 222 6.27 15.52 -17.46
N THR A 223 7.57 15.42 -17.77
CA THR A 223 8.28 14.13 -17.84
C THR A 223 8.21 13.35 -16.53
N SER A 224 8.41 14.00 -15.38
CA SER A 224 8.32 13.33 -14.08
C SER A 224 6.91 12.81 -13.80
N VAL A 225 5.86 13.54 -14.16
CA VAL A 225 4.46 13.06 -14.05
C VAL A 225 4.22 11.87 -14.99
N TRP A 226 4.70 11.92 -16.24
CA TRP A 226 4.58 10.80 -17.19
C TRP A 226 5.24 9.52 -16.69
N MET A 227 6.39 9.62 -16.02
CA MET A 227 7.06 8.47 -15.41
C MET A 227 6.20 7.80 -14.34
N THR A 228 5.44 8.57 -13.54
CA THR A 228 4.50 7.97 -12.57
C THR A 228 3.36 7.19 -13.25
N PHE A 229 2.89 7.62 -14.43
CA PHE A 229 1.87 6.88 -15.18
C PHE A 229 2.42 5.64 -15.87
N ALA A 230 3.68 5.67 -16.32
CA ALA A 230 4.34 4.50 -16.90
C ALA A 230 4.37 3.30 -15.94
N GLN A 231 4.33 3.54 -14.62
CA GLN A 231 4.22 2.50 -13.59
C GLN A 231 3.07 1.52 -13.83
N ALA A 232 1.92 1.99 -14.33
CA ALA A 232 0.76 1.14 -14.56
C ALA A 232 1.01 0.06 -15.62
N GLY A 233 1.89 0.34 -16.60
CA GLY A 233 2.32 -0.64 -17.60
C GLY A 233 3.38 -1.60 -17.08
N VAL A 234 4.17 -1.21 -16.07
CA VAL A 234 5.28 -2.02 -15.54
C VAL A 234 4.78 -3.25 -14.77
N ASN A 235 3.73 -3.12 -13.97
CA ASN A 235 3.27 -4.23 -13.12
C ASN A 235 2.84 -5.46 -13.96
N PRO A 236 1.99 -5.34 -15.01
CA PRO A 236 1.64 -6.47 -15.88
C PRO A 236 2.84 -7.03 -16.66
N ILE A 237 3.78 -6.18 -17.11
CA ILE A 237 4.99 -6.61 -17.82
C ILE A 237 5.88 -7.47 -16.92
N LEU A 238 6.11 -7.04 -15.68
CA LEU A 238 6.87 -7.83 -14.71
C LEU A 238 6.17 -9.16 -14.40
N CYS A 239 4.84 -9.13 -14.26
CA CYS A 239 4.07 -10.37 -14.09
C CYS A 239 4.25 -11.32 -15.28
N PHE A 240 4.24 -10.81 -16.50
CA PHE A 240 4.47 -11.60 -17.70
C PHE A 240 5.88 -12.21 -17.76
N ILE A 241 6.92 -11.44 -17.42
CA ILE A 241 8.31 -11.92 -17.43
C ILE A 241 8.53 -13.01 -16.38
N PHE A 242 8.11 -12.76 -15.14
CA PHE A 242 8.42 -13.63 -14.00
C PHE A 242 7.46 -14.81 -13.83
N ASN A 243 6.22 -14.70 -14.32
CA ASN A 243 5.22 -15.75 -14.20
C ASN A 243 5.12 -16.58 -15.49
N LYS A 244 5.72 -17.78 -15.48
CA LYS A 244 5.67 -18.71 -16.62
C LYS A 244 4.25 -19.22 -16.87
N GLU A 245 3.47 -19.44 -15.82
CA GLU A 245 2.07 -19.91 -15.91
C GLU A 245 1.20 -18.90 -16.65
N LEU A 246 1.38 -17.61 -16.35
CA LEU A 246 0.65 -16.53 -17.00
C LEU A 246 0.95 -16.49 -18.50
N ARG A 247 2.21 -16.71 -18.90
CA ARG A 247 2.59 -16.79 -20.31
C ARG A 247 1.94 -17.95 -21.05
N VAL A 248 1.79 -19.09 -20.39
CA VAL A 248 1.13 -20.27 -20.97
C VAL A 248 -0.37 -20.02 -21.12
N CYS A 249 -1.05 -19.54 -20.07
CA CYS A 249 -2.49 -19.28 -20.13
C CYS A 249 -2.82 -18.12 -21.11
N LEU A 250 -1.96 -17.09 -21.20
CA LEU A 250 -2.11 -16.00 -22.19
C LEU A 250 -1.89 -16.50 -23.63
N ARG A 251 -0.92 -17.39 -23.87
CA ARG A 251 -0.67 -18.02 -25.18
C ARG A 251 -1.81 -18.96 -25.59
N ALA A 252 -2.48 -19.62 -24.64
CA ALA A 252 -3.67 -20.43 -24.89
C ALA A 252 -4.89 -19.60 -25.32
N HIS A 253 -4.95 -18.33 -24.89
CA HIS A 253 -6.02 -17.40 -25.23
C HIS A 253 -5.84 -16.74 -26.61
N PHE A 254 -4.64 -16.83 -27.21
CA PHE A 254 -4.37 -16.40 -28.60
C PHE A 254 -4.60 -17.59 -29.56
N PRO A 255 -5.63 -17.54 -30.44
CA PRO A 255 -6.01 -18.66 -31.31
C PRO A 255 -4.91 -19.11 -32.30
N CYS A 256 -3.92 -18.24 -32.57
CA CYS A 256 -2.88 -18.46 -33.57
C CYS A 256 -1.81 -19.51 -33.16
N CYS A 257 -1.83 -20.00 -31.91
CA CYS A 257 -0.87 -21.01 -31.41
C CYS A 257 -1.52 -22.35 -30.99
N GLN A 258 -2.78 -22.60 -31.33
CA GLN A 258 -3.50 -23.83 -30.94
C GLN A 258 -3.09 -25.10 -31.70
N SER A 259 -2.05 -25.05 -32.54
CA SER A 259 -1.50 -26.26 -33.14
C SER A 259 -0.70 -27.04 -32.09
N ILE A 260 -1.32 -28.10 -31.57
CA ILE A 260 -0.69 -29.21 -30.81
C ILE A 260 -0.49 -28.93 -29.31
N GLN A 261 -1.55 -28.91 -28.48
CA GLN A 261 -1.59 -29.36 -27.05
C GLN A 261 -2.85 -28.88 -26.31
N SER A 262 -4.07 -29.10 -26.83
CA SER A 262 -5.30 -28.67 -26.14
C SER A 262 -6.02 -29.85 -25.49
N THR A 263 -5.57 -30.25 -24.29
CA THR A 263 -6.43 -30.94 -23.31
C THR A 263 -5.90 -30.85 -21.86
N GLN A 264 -4.59 -30.68 -21.66
CA GLN A 264 -4.01 -30.57 -20.29
C GLN A 264 -3.88 -29.13 -19.74
N GLY A 265 -3.76 -28.11 -20.60
CA GLY A 265 -3.53 -26.72 -20.15
C GLY A 265 -4.75 -26.02 -19.54
N THR A 266 -5.95 -26.28 -20.06
CA THR A 266 -7.20 -25.65 -19.60
C THR A 266 -7.60 -26.14 -18.20
N ILE A 267 -7.42 -27.44 -17.94
CA ILE A 267 -7.76 -28.06 -16.65
C ILE A 267 -6.84 -27.56 -15.51
N LEU A 268 -5.57 -27.27 -15.81
CA LEU A 268 -4.60 -26.79 -14.81
C LEU A 268 -4.85 -25.33 -14.39
N CYS A 269 -5.30 -24.46 -15.32
CA CYS A 269 -5.67 -23.08 -14.99
C CYS A 269 -6.95 -23.03 -14.12
N ASP A 270 -7.95 -23.89 -14.37
CA ASP A 270 -9.17 -23.96 -13.55
C ASP A 270 -8.94 -24.55 -12.15
N LEU A 271 -8.16 -25.63 -12.02
CA LEU A 271 -7.90 -26.24 -10.70
C LEU A 271 -7.15 -25.29 -9.75
N LYS A 272 -6.21 -24.49 -10.27
CA LYS A 272 -5.41 -23.57 -9.45
C LYS A 272 -6.15 -22.28 -9.10
N SER A 273 -7.15 -21.89 -9.89
CA SER A 273 -8.07 -20.80 -9.54
C SER A 273 -9.01 -21.18 -8.39
N PHE A 274 -9.26 -22.47 -8.17
CA PHE A 274 -10.09 -23.00 -7.07
C PHE A 274 -9.32 -23.36 -5.79
N GLY A 275 -7.99 -23.22 -5.77
CA GLY A 275 -7.21 -23.44 -4.55
C GLY A 275 -7.25 -24.88 -4.02
N MET A 276 -7.27 -25.87 -4.92
CA MET A 276 -7.00 -27.29 -4.59
C MET A 276 -5.56 -27.65 -4.91
#